data_AF-A0A1C4SL20-F1
#
_entry.id   AF-A0A1C4SL20-F1
#
_cell.length_a   1.000
_cell.length_b   1.000
_cell.length_c   1.000
_cell.angle_alpha   90.00
_cell.angle_beta   90.00
_cell.angle_gamma   90.00
#
_symmetry.space_group_name_H-M   'P 1'
#
loop_
_entity.id
_entity.type
_entity.pdbx_description
1 polymer ?
#
loop_
_entity_poly.entity_id
_entity_poly.type
_entity_poly.pdbx_seq_one_letter_code
_entity_poly.pdbx_strand_id
1 'polypeptide(L)'
;AAVASLTPGRSAPWIAEAARRGTRVFADVGWDDTGAWDLAGLTDLAHCEAFLPNAEEAMRYTGATCPRAAAHALTAHVPLAVVTLGAEGAYAVDRRTGESAEVPAIAVEALDPTGAGDVFVAGFVTGTLADWPLADRLAFAGLTAALSVQEFGGSLSAPGWSEIAAWWRRVQSVRGQDPAPLRRYAFLESLLPHEAARPWPLRRAVPTIGFGRSA
;
A
#
# COMPACT_ATOMS: atom_id res chain seq x y z
N ALA A 1 6.11 -3.19 14.63
CA ALA A 1 5.16 -2.26 13.98
C ALA A 1 3.75 -2.71 14.31
N ALA A 2 2.77 -1.81 14.23
CA ALA A 2 1.35 -2.13 14.33
C ALA A 2 0.58 -1.37 13.25
N VAL A 3 -0.57 -1.90 12.84
CA VAL A 3 -1.53 -1.20 11.96
C VAL A 3 -2.77 -0.87 12.79
N ALA A 4 -3.31 0.33 12.62
CA ALA A 4 -4.50 0.80 13.33
C ALA A 4 -5.47 1.44 12.34
N SER A 5 -6.74 1.02 12.38
CA SER A 5 -7.80 1.75 11.69
C SER A 5 -8.39 2.78 12.61
N LEU A 6 -8.30 4.05 12.24
CA LEU A 6 -8.80 5.17 13.04
C LEU A 6 -10.29 5.41 12.75
N THR A 7 -11.02 5.81 13.78
CA THR A 7 -12.43 6.21 13.67
C THR A 7 -12.58 7.63 14.20
N PRO A 8 -13.07 8.60 13.41
CA PRO A 8 -13.31 9.96 13.87
C PRO A 8 -14.12 9.99 15.17
N GLY A 9 -13.68 10.82 16.13
CA GLY A 9 -14.37 10.98 17.42
C GLY A 9 -14.16 9.84 18.41
N ARG A 10 -13.39 8.79 18.06
CA ARG A 10 -13.05 7.67 18.95
C ARG A 10 -11.55 7.60 19.14
N SER A 11 -11.09 7.82 20.37
CA SER A 11 -9.69 7.56 20.74
C SER A 11 -9.48 6.10 21.12
N ALA A 12 -8.30 5.59 20.77
CA ALA A 12 -7.79 4.27 21.08
C ALA A 12 -6.47 4.40 21.88
N PRO A 13 -6.53 4.43 23.23
CA PRO A 13 -5.37 4.73 24.09
C PRO A 13 -4.15 3.82 23.89
N TRP A 14 -4.35 2.63 23.34
CA TRP A 14 -3.26 1.71 23.03
C TRP A 14 -2.31 2.24 21.96
N ILE A 15 -2.77 3.11 21.05
CA ILE A 15 -1.95 3.68 19.97
C ILE A 15 -0.85 4.55 20.57
N ALA A 16 -1.24 5.49 21.44
CA ALA A 16 -0.30 6.37 22.14
C ALA A 16 0.69 5.57 23.02
N GLU A 17 0.18 4.55 23.73
CA GLU A 17 1.01 3.70 24.58
C GLU A 17 2.00 2.85 23.78
N ALA A 18 1.59 2.28 22.64
CA ALA A 18 2.45 1.51 21.75
C ALA A 18 3.54 2.40 21.14
N ALA A 19 3.18 3.60 20.68
CA ALA A 19 4.12 4.59 20.14
C ALA A 19 5.17 5.00 21.19
N ARG A 20 4.74 5.27 22.44
CA ARG A 20 5.65 5.59 23.56
C ARG A 20 6.65 4.47 23.87
N ARG A 21 6.31 3.22 23.57
CA ARG A 21 7.19 2.05 23.70
C ARG A 21 8.08 1.82 22.47
N GLY A 22 8.07 2.72 21.49
CA GLY A 22 8.87 2.62 20.26
C GLY A 22 8.22 1.82 19.13
N THR A 23 6.93 1.49 19.24
CA THR A 23 6.21 0.84 18.13
C THR A 23 5.89 1.85 17.04
N ARG A 24 6.37 1.62 15.82
CA ARG A 24 5.91 2.33 14.61
C ARG A 24 4.46 1.92 14.30
N VAL A 25 3.51 2.85 14.43
CA VAL A 25 2.08 2.63 14.17
C VAL A 25 1.69 3.22 12.82
N PHE A 26 1.10 2.42 11.95
CA PHE A 26 0.65 2.82 10.62
C PHE A 26 -0.86 2.93 10.66
N ALA A 27 -1.38 4.12 10.40
CA ALA A 27 -2.81 4.38 10.41
C ALA A 27 -3.41 4.26 9.01
N ASP A 28 -4.57 3.62 8.95
CA ASP A 28 -5.55 3.83 7.90
C ASP A 28 -6.84 4.40 8.51
N VAL A 29 -7.82 4.67 7.66
CA VAL A 29 -9.17 5.06 8.05
C VAL A 29 -10.15 4.21 7.27
N GLY A 30 -11.24 3.84 7.93
CA GLY A 30 -12.43 3.42 7.22
C GLY A 30 -13.14 4.62 6.59
N TRP A 31 -14.06 4.32 5.68
CA TRP A 31 -14.96 5.32 5.12
C TRP A 31 -15.81 5.98 6.21
N ASP A 32 -15.87 7.32 6.22
CA ASP A 32 -16.71 8.08 7.14
C ASP A 32 -18.12 8.27 6.55
N ASP A 33 -19.03 7.35 6.91
CA ASP A 33 -20.45 7.39 6.53
C ASP A 33 -21.19 8.63 7.06
N THR A 34 -20.67 9.31 8.09
CA THR A 34 -21.29 10.52 8.62
C THR A 34 -21.08 11.74 7.72
N GLY A 35 -20.08 11.67 6.84
CA GLY A 35 -19.71 12.77 5.96
C GLY A 35 -19.05 13.95 6.67
N ALA A 36 -18.64 13.81 7.93
CA ALA A 36 -18.02 14.89 8.70
C ALA A 36 -16.60 15.19 8.21
N TRP A 37 -15.81 14.15 7.89
CA TRP A 37 -14.44 14.27 7.36
C TRP A 37 -13.56 15.21 8.20
N ASP A 38 -13.70 15.15 9.52
CA ASP A 38 -12.99 16.03 10.44
C ASP A 38 -11.65 15.42 10.88
N LEU A 39 -10.54 15.99 10.38
CA LEU A 39 -9.18 15.62 10.79
C LEU A 39 -8.94 15.83 12.29
N ALA A 40 -9.57 16.82 12.92
CA ALA A 40 -9.43 17.05 14.35
C ALA A 40 -10.05 15.91 15.18
N GLY A 41 -11.02 15.18 14.59
CA GLY A 41 -11.60 13.97 15.14
C GLY A 41 -10.65 12.77 15.16
N LEU A 42 -9.56 12.78 14.37
CA LEU A 42 -8.53 11.73 14.33
C LEU A 42 -7.39 12.01 15.31
N THR A 43 -7.75 12.20 16.58
CA THR A 43 -6.80 12.63 17.64
C THR A 43 -5.55 11.74 17.78
N ASP A 44 -5.68 10.43 17.58
CA ASP A 44 -4.56 9.49 17.71
C ASP A 44 -3.55 9.56 16.56
N LEU A 45 -3.87 10.27 15.47
CA LEU A 45 -3.02 10.40 14.29
C LEU A 45 -1.64 10.99 14.62
N ALA A 46 -1.58 11.87 15.63
CA ALA A 46 -0.33 12.47 16.12
C ALA A 46 0.65 11.45 16.75
N HIS A 47 0.17 10.24 17.06
CA HIS A 47 0.99 9.15 17.61
C HIS A 47 1.42 8.13 16.55
N CYS A 48 1.00 8.31 15.30
CA CYS A 48 1.31 7.39 14.21
C CYS A 48 2.61 7.74 13.49
N GLU A 49 3.29 6.73 12.98
CA GLU A 49 4.44 6.85 12.07
C GLU A 49 3.99 7.34 10.70
N ALA A 50 2.90 6.77 10.17
CA ALA A 50 2.38 7.08 8.84
C ALA A 50 0.85 7.01 8.79
N PHE A 51 0.26 7.71 7.83
CA PHE A 51 -1.16 7.66 7.50
C PHE A 51 -1.36 7.33 6.02
N LEU A 52 -2.20 6.32 5.73
CA LEU A 52 -2.30 5.73 4.39
C LEU A 52 -3.73 5.75 3.79
N PRO A 53 -4.42 6.91 3.70
CA PRO A 53 -5.75 7.00 3.10
C PRO A 53 -5.72 6.81 1.57
N ASN A 54 -6.89 6.57 0.98
CA ASN A 54 -7.06 6.73 -0.47
C ASN A 54 -7.23 8.22 -0.87
N ALA A 55 -7.15 8.49 -2.17
CA ALA A 55 -7.26 9.85 -2.72
C ALA A 55 -8.54 10.57 -2.29
N GLU A 56 -9.68 9.87 -2.30
CA GLU A 56 -10.97 10.45 -1.95
C GLU A 56 -11.02 10.82 -0.47
N GLU A 57 -10.64 9.91 0.41
CA GLU A 57 -10.54 10.14 1.85
C GLU A 57 -9.59 11.31 2.16
N ALA A 58 -8.37 11.27 1.60
CA ALA A 58 -7.36 12.30 1.81
C ALA A 58 -7.86 13.68 1.40
N MET A 59 -8.50 13.79 0.23
CA MET A 59 -9.04 15.05 -0.27
C MET A 59 -10.22 15.54 0.55
N ARG A 60 -11.11 14.65 1.01
CA ARG A 60 -12.24 15.02 1.86
C ARG A 60 -11.79 15.53 3.24
N TYR A 61 -10.85 14.84 3.87
CA TYR A 61 -10.28 15.25 5.17
C TYR A 61 -9.55 16.60 5.10
N THR A 62 -8.85 16.87 4.00
CA THR A 62 -8.00 18.07 3.88
C THR A 62 -8.67 19.25 3.17
N GLY A 63 -9.78 19.01 2.46
CA GLY A 63 -10.37 19.99 1.55
C GLY A 63 -9.50 20.30 0.32
N ALA A 64 -8.45 19.53 0.06
CA ALA A 64 -7.52 19.77 -1.03
C ALA A 64 -8.14 19.40 -2.39
N THR A 65 -7.71 20.09 -3.45
CA THR A 65 -8.22 19.88 -4.82
C THR A 65 -7.53 18.74 -5.57
N CYS A 66 -6.42 18.21 -5.05
CA CYS A 66 -5.75 17.06 -5.63
C CYS A 66 -5.04 16.19 -4.58
N PRO A 67 -4.77 14.91 -4.88
CA PRO A 67 -4.20 13.96 -3.92
C PRO A 67 -2.80 14.35 -3.42
N ARG A 68 -1.99 15.01 -4.27
CA ARG A 68 -0.65 15.46 -3.90
C ARG A 68 -0.72 16.57 -2.86
N ALA A 69 -1.59 17.57 -3.08
CA ALA A 69 -1.83 18.63 -2.11
C ALA A 69 -2.42 18.06 -0.80
N ALA A 70 -3.31 17.06 -0.88
CA ALA A 70 -3.83 16.37 0.29
C ALA A 70 -2.71 15.68 1.09
N ALA A 71 -1.81 14.93 0.43
CA ALA A 71 -0.68 14.29 1.10
C ALA A 71 0.20 15.29 1.86
N HIS A 72 0.54 16.43 1.23
CA HIS A 72 1.28 17.51 1.89
C HIS A 72 0.53 18.07 3.09
N ALA A 73 -0.77 18.34 2.97
CA ALA A 73 -1.58 18.86 4.08
C ALA A 73 -1.67 17.86 5.26
N LEU A 74 -1.81 16.57 4.98
CA LEU A 74 -1.84 15.51 6.00
C LEU A 74 -0.54 15.47 6.83
N THR A 75 0.59 15.85 6.25
CA THR A 75 1.85 15.90 7.00
C THR A 75 1.86 16.93 8.12
N ALA A 76 0.88 17.83 8.24
CA ALA A 76 0.74 18.65 9.44
C ALA A 76 0.38 17.80 10.69
N HIS A 77 -0.29 16.66 10.50
CA HIS A 77 -0.85 15.82 11.55
C HIS A 77 -0.08 14.51 11.78
N VAL A 78 0.66 14.03 10.77
CA VAL A 78 1.44 12.78 10.82
C VAL A 78 2.82 13.00 10.19
N PRO A 79 3.89 12.28 10.58
CA PRO A 79 5.20 12.44 9.96
C PRO A 79 5.26 12.06 8.48
N LEU A 80 4.54 11.01 8.08
CA LEU A 80 4.56 10.42 6.75
C LEU A 80 3.13 10.20 6.24
N ALA A 81 2.77 10.84 5.14
CA ALA A 81 1.49 10.64 4.48
C ALA A 81 1.68 9.84 3.19
N VAL A 82 0.85 8.82 2.98
CA VAL A 82 0.80 8.02 1.75
C VAL A 82 -0.63 8.04 1.23
N VAL A 83 -0.83 8.49 0.00
CA VAL A 83 -2.15 8.56 -0.63
C VAL A 83 -2.19 7.59 -1.78
N THR A 84 -3.08 6.60 -1.70
CA THR A 84 -3.30 5.64 -2.79
C THR A 84 -4.22 6.28 -3.84
N LEU A 85 -3.89 6.09 -5.12
CA LEU A 85 -4.53 6.71 -6.28
C LEU A 85 -5.24 5.68 -7.17
N GLY A 86 -5.54 4.50 -6.62
CA GLY A 86 -6.12 3.38 -7.38
C GLY A 86 -5.26 3.01 -8.59
N ALA A 87 -5.85 3.08 -9.79
CA ALA A 87 -5.18 2.75 -11.05
C ALA A 87 -4.09 3.75 -11.48
N GLU A 88 -3.94 4.89 -10.80
CA GLU A 88 -2.85 5.84 -11.05
C GLU A 88 -1.61 5.56 -10.20
N GLY A 89 -1.72 4.73 -9.15
CA GLY A 89 -0.60 4.32 -8.30
C GLY A 89 -0.68 4.91 -6.90
N ALA A 90 0.40 5.49 -6.41
CA ALA A 90 0.44 6.09 -5.08
C ALA A 90 1.43 7.26 -5.00
N TYR A 91 1.18 8.17 -4.05
CA TYR A 91 2.03 9.32 -3.74
C TYR A 91 2.33 9.36 -2.25
N ALA A 92 3.57 9.67 -1.86
CA ALA A 92 3.97 9.75 -0.47
C ALA A 92 4.81 11.00 -0.19
N VAL A 93 4.69 11.53 1.04
CA VAL A 93 5.47 12.67 1.55
C VAL A 93 5.95 12.35 2.95
N ASP A 94 7.28 12.37 3.18
CA ASP A 94 7.88 12.29 4.51
C ASP A 94 8.38 13.68 4.93
N ARG A 95 7.70 14.31 5.89
CA ARG A 95 8.07 15.66 6.35
C ARG A 95 9.39 15.69 7.12
N ARG A 96 9.84 14.55 7.66
CA ARG A 96 11.08 14.47 8.45
C ARG A 96 12.30 14.56 7.56
N THR A 97 12.24 13.93 6.39
CA THR A 97 13.33 13.93 5.41
C THR A 97 13.15 15.02 4.35
N GLY A 98 11.92 15.51 4.15
CA GLY A 98 11.56 16.42 3.06
C GLY A 98 11.38 15.71 1.71
N GLU A 99 11.42 14.37 1.70
CA GLU A 99 11.27 13.58 0.50
C GLU A 99 9.81 13.40 0.11
N SER A 100 9.55 13.36 -1.19
CA SER A 100 8.29 12.88 -1.76
C SER A 100 8.57 11.83 -2.82
N ALA A 101 7.70 10.83 -2.93
CA ALA A 101 7.79 9.79 -3.93
C ALA A 101 6.45 9.58 -4.63
N GLU A 102 6.51 9.29 -5.93
CA GLU A 102 5.36 8.89 -6.72
C GLU A 102 5.71 7.61 -7.47
N VAL A 103 4.81 6.63 -7.45
CA VAL A 103 4.97 5.39 -8.21
C VAL A 103 3.67 5.10 -8.96
N PRO A 104 3.72 4.92 -10.29
CA PRO A 104 2.55 4.57 -11.08
C PRO A 104 2.04 3.17 -10.71
N ALA A 105 0.73 2.93 -10.86
CA ALA A 105 0.18 1.61 -10.68
C ALA A 105 0.75 0.62 -11.69
N ILE A 106 0.88 -0.64 -11.25
CA ILE A 106 1.16 -1.75 -12.16
C ILE A 106 -0.15 -2.15 -12.82
N ALA A 107 -0.20 -2.08 -14.15
CA ALA A 107 -1.37 -2.50 -14.91
C ALA A 107 -1.56 -4.02 -14.80
N VAL A 108 -2.70 -4.43 -14.24
CA VAL A 108 -3.09 -5.82 -14.02
C VAL A 108 -4.58 -5.99 -14.31
N GLU A 109 -4.98 -7.20 -14.69
CA GLU A 109 -6.40 -7.56 -14.78
C GLU A 109 -6.91 -7.89 -13.38
N ALA A 110 -7.70 -6.99 -12.80
CA ALA A 110 -8.24 -7.17 -11.45
C ALA A 110 -9.41 -8.16 -11.45
N LEU A 111 -9.30 -9.22 -10.65
CA LEU A 111 -10.36 -10.19 -10.40
C LEU A 111 -11.15 -9.85 -9.13
N ASP A 112 -10.45 -9.50 -8.04
CA ASP A 112 -11.06 -9.19 -6.74
C ASP A 112 -10.25 -8.09 -6.03
N PRO A 113 -10.76 -6.85 -5.91
CA PRO A 113 -10.06 -5.76 -5.24
C PRO A 113 -10.11 -5.85 -3.71
N THR A 114 -10.85 -6.81 -3.15
CA THR A 114 -10.99 -6.97 -1.70
C THR A 114 -9.62 -7.13 -1.04
N GLY A 115 -9.35 -6.37 0.02
CA GLY A 115 -8.11 -6.45 0.78
C GLY A 115 -6.87 -5.85 0.10
N ALA A 116 -7.00 -5.26 -1.10
CA ALA A 116 -5.85 -4.63 -1.78
C ALA A 116 -5.21 -3.50 -0.94
N GLY A 117 -6.03 -2.74 -0.20
CA GLY A 117 -5.57 -1.72 0.75
C GLY A 117 -4.74 -2.33 1.89
N ASP A 118 -5.21 -3.40 2.50
CA ASP A 118 -4.49 -4.11 3.56
C ASP A 118 -3.14 -4.65 3.07
N VAL A 119 -3.12 -5.22 1.86
CA VAL A 119 -1.89 -5.73 1.23
C VAL A 119 -0.93 -4.60 0.86
N PHE A 120 -1.46 -3.44 0.44
CA PHE A 120 -0.65 -2.25 0.21
C PHE A 120 0.00 -1.78 1.52
N VAL A 121 -0.78 -1.64 2.60
CA VAL A 121 -0.27 -1.24 3.92
C VAL A 121 0.79 -2.23 4.40
N ALA A 122 0.53 -3.54 4.29
CA ALA A 122 1.51 -4.57 4.67
C ALA A 122 2.81 -4.48 3.86
N GLY A 123 2.73 -4.24 2.54
CA GLY A 123 3.90 -4.00 1.69
C GLY A 123 4.69 -2.75 2.13
N PHE A 124 3.99 -1.66 2.41
CA PHE A 124 4.62 -0.41 2.85
C PHE A 124 5.31 -0.55 4.21
N VAL A 125 4.65 -1.24 5.16
CA VAL A 125 5.21 -1.60 6.47
C VAL A 125 6.46 -2.46 6.32
N THR A 126 6.42 -3.45 5.41
CA THR A 126 7.58 -4.32 5.12
C THR A 126 8.79 -3.50 4.67
N GLY A 127 8.62 -2.64 3.67
CA GLY A 127 9.71 -1.78 3.20
C GLY A 127 10.19 -0.77 4.24
N THR A 128 9.29 -0.28 5.09
CA THR A 128 9.65 0.64 6.19
C THR A 128 10.48 -0.06 7.26
N LEU A 129 10.16 -1.32 7.60
CA LEU A 129 10.92 -2.11 8.58
C LEU A 129 12.27 -2.60 8.04
N ALA A 130 12.39 -2.74 6.72
CA ALA A 130 13.63 -3.05 6.04
C ALA A 130 14.48 -1.81 5.69
N ASP A 131 14.09 -0.62 6.17
CA ASP A 131 14.77 0.66 5.97
C ASP A 131 15.03 1.01 4.49
N TRP A 132 14.12 0.63 3.59
CA TRP A 132 14.23 0.96 2.17
C TRP A 132 14.03 2.46 1.91
N PRO A 133 14.51 3.00 0.78
CA PRO A 133 14.14 4.35 0.33
C PRO A 133 12.62 4.50 0.17
N LEU A 134 12.07 5.70 0.43
CA LEU A 134 10.61 5.95 0.37
C LEU A 134 9.98 5.48 -0.95
N ALA A 135 10.67 5.73 -2.06
CA ALA A 135 10.32 5.28 -3.40
C ALA A 135 10.14 3.75 -3.50
N ASP A 136 11.03 2.98 -2.87
CA ASP A 136 11.04 1.52 -2.96
C ASP A 136 9.98 0.91 -2.04
N ARG A 137 9.72 1.53 -0.87
CA ARG A 137 8.58 1.19 -0.01
C ARG A 137 7.27 1.33 -0.77
N LEU A 138 7.10 2.46 -1.47
CA LEU A 138 5.90 2.78 -2.23
C LEU A 138 5.74 1.84 -3.43
N ALA A 139 6.83 1.55 -4.14
CA ALA A 139 6.83 0.61 -5.26
C ALA A 139 6.48 -0.80 -4.80
N PHE A 140 7.07 -1.27 -3.71
CA PHE A 140 6.78 -2.60 -3.18
C PHE A 140 5.31 -2.73 -2.74
N ALA A 141 4.78 -1.73 -2.03
CA ALA A 141 3.37 -1.68 -1.64
C ALA A 141 2.41 -1.74 -2.84
N GLY A 142 2.70 -0.95 -3.89
CA GLY A 142 1.92 -0.96 -5.13
C GLY A 142 2.01 -2.31 -5.85
N LEU A 143 3.19 -2.93 -5.88
CA LEU A 143 3.39 -4.25 -6.45
C LEU A 143 2.60 -5.31 -5.70
N THR A 144 2.70 -5.38 -4.38
CA THR A 144 2.02 -6.42 -3.60
C THR A 144 0.51 -6.31 -3.75
N ALA A 145 -0.04 -5.09 -3.75
CA ALA A 145 -1.46 -4.86 -3.99
C ALA A 145 -1.89 -5.23 -5.42
N ALA A 146 -1.10 -4.87 -6.44
CA ALA A 146 -1.41 -5.22 -7.83
C ALA A 146 -1.37 -6.75 -8.08
N LEU A 147 -0.50 -7.47 -7.37
CA LEU A 147 -0.49 -8.93 -7.44
C LEU A 147 -1.66 -9.56 -6.68
N SER A 148 -2.10 -8.96 -5.56
CA SER A 148 -3.19 -9.52 -4.77
C SER A 148 -4.54 -9.42 -5.47
N VAL A 149 -4.80 -8.36 -6.24
CA VAL A 149 -6.09 -8.20 -6.93
C VAL A 149 -6.30 -9.19 -8.08
N GLN A 150 -5.26 -9.90 -8.51
CA GLN A 150 -5.33 -10.94 -9.54
C GLN A 150 -5.81 -12.30 -9.00
N GLU A 151 -6.10 -12.39 -7.70
CA GLU A 151 -6.56 -13.61 -7.04
C GLU A 151 -7.74 -13.29 -6.11
N PHE A 152 -8.63 -14.26 -5.89
CA PHE A 152 -9.72 -14.11 -4.92
C PHE A 152 -9.23 -14.23 -3.47
N GLY A 153 -9.86 -13.50 -2.55
CA GLY A 153 -9.82 -13.87 -1.13
C GLY A 153 -9.19 -12.86 -0.16
N GLY A 154 -9.23 -11.56 -0.45
CA GLY A 154 -8.83 -10.56 0.54
C GLY A 154 -7.38 -10.72 1.00
N SER A 155 -7.13 -10.82 2.31
CA SER A 155 -5.77 -11.03 2.84
C SER A 155 -5.12 -12.34 2.37
N LEU A 156 -5.90 -13.36 2.01
CA LEU A 156 -5.40 -14.62 1.47
C LEU A 156 -4.88 -14.49 0.03
N SER A 157 -5.02 -13.34 -0.63
CA SER A 157 -4.42 -13.08 -1.95
C SER A 157 -3.07 -12.36 -1.88
N ALA A 158 -2.61 -11.95 -0.68
CA ALA A 158 -1.30 -11.30 -0.50
C ALA A 158 -0.16 -12.16 -1.08
N PRO A 159 0.67 -11.65 -2.00
CA PRO A 159 1.72 -12.44 -2.65
C PRO A 159 2.84 -12.81 -1.67
N GLY A 160 3.45 -13.98 -1.87
CA GLY A 160 4.72 -14.33 -1.24
C GLY A 160 5.91 -13.98 -2.13
N TRP A 161 7.12 -14.20 -1.63
CA TRP A 161 8.36 -13.95 -2.36
C TRP A 161 8.47 -14.71 -3.68
N SER A 162 7.87 -15.91 -3.77
CA SER A 162 7.87 -16.71 -5.00
C SER A 162 7.00 -16.09 -6.10
N GLU A 163 5.83 -15.56 -5.75
CA GLU A 163 4.98 -14.82 -6.70
C GLU A 163 5.68 -13.54 -7.18
N ILE A 164 6.29 -12.79 -6.26
CA ILE A 164 7.05 -11.56 -6.60
C ILE A 164 8.24 -11.90 -7.51
N ALA A 165 8.97 -12.99 -7.22
CA ALA A 165 10.08 -13.44 -8.07
C ALA A 165 9.62 -13.85 -9.48
N ALA A 166 8.49 -14.55 -9.57
CA ALA A 166 7.91 -14.95 -10.83
C ALA A 166 7.45 -13.74 -11.67
N TRP A 167 6.81 -12.75 -11.03
CA TRP A 167 6.47 -11.48 -11.67
C TRP A 167 7.72 -10.74 -12.16
N TRP A 168 8.75 -10.60 -11.32
CA TRP A 168 9.97 -9.87 -11.66
C TRP A 168 10.70 -10.48 -12.87
N ARG A 169 10.82 -11.81 -12.94
CA ARG A 169 11.38 -12.48 -14.13
C ARG A 169 10.49 -12.31 -15.36
N ARG A 170 9.17 -12.35 -15.19
CA ARG A 170 8.23 -12.18 -16.30
C ARG A 170 8.39 -10.81 -16.91
N VAL A 171 8.38 -9.74 -16.13
CA VAL A 171 8.54 -8.39 -16.67
C VAL A 171 9.90 -8.26 -17.36
N GLN A 172 11.00 -8.73 -16.78
CA GLN A 172 12.31 -8.72 -17.43
C GLN A 172 12.36 -9.47 -18.78
N SER A 173 11.54 -10.50 -18.98
CA SER A 173 11.48 -11.27 -20.23
C SER A 173 10.81 -10.53 -21.40
N VAL A 174 10.03 -9.48 -21.14
CA VAL A 174 9.25 -8.76 -22.16
C VAL A 174 10.19 -7.87 -23.00
N ARG A 175 10.29 -8.18 -24.30
CA ARG A 175 11.11 -7.41 -25.24
C ARG A 175 10.43 -6.11 -25.64
N GLY A 176 11.21 -5.04 -25.77
CA GLY A 176 10.73 -3.73 -26.26
C GLY A 176 9.94 -2.90 -25.26
N GLN A 177 9.91 -3.28 -23.98
CA GLN A 177 9.31 -2.47 -22.93
C GLN A 177 10.18 -1.28 -22.56
N ASP A 178 9.55 -0.21 -22.05
CA ASP A 178 10.26 0.92 -21.47
C ASP A 178 11.12 0.45 -20.27
N PRO A 179 12.43 0.69 -20.26
CA PRO A 179 13.29 0.34 -19.13
C PRO A 179 13.06 1.20 -17.89
N ALA A 180 12.44 2.38 -17.99
CA ALA A 180 12.25 3.28 -16.84
C ALA A 180 11.39 2.66 -15.72
N PRO A 181 10.22 2.04 -16.01
CA PRO A 181 9.48 1.26 -15.02
C PRO A 181 10.28 0.12 -14.40
N LEU A 182 11.10 -0.61 -15.18
CA LEU A 182 11.92 -1.71 -14.63
C LEU A 182 12.95 -1.21 -13.62
N ARG A 183 13.55 -0.04 -13.87
CA ARG A 183 14.51 0.57 -12.93
C ARG A 183 13.88 0.86 -11.58
N ARG A 184 12.58 1.17 -11.52
CA ARG A 184 11.85 1.38 -10.26
C ARG A 184 11.83 0.13 -9.37
N TYR A 185 11.85 -1.04 -9.97
CA TYR A 185 11.74 -2.33 -9.27
C TYR A 185 13.08 -3.08 -9.20
N ALA A 186 14.18 -2.47 -9.69
CA ALA A 186 15.50 -3.12 -9.72
C ALA A 186 16.03 -3.49 -8.32
N PHE A 187 15.57 -2.82 -7.25
CA PHE A 187 15.91 -3.18 -5.87
C PHE A 187 15.49 -4.63 -5.52
N LEU A 188 14.46 -5.18 -6.19
CA LEU A 188 14.02 -6.55 -6.00
C LEU A 188 15.08 -7.59 -6.36
N GLU A 189 16.01 -7.28 -7.28
CA GLU A 189 17.07 -8.21 -7.68
C GLU A 189 17.93 -8.65 -6.49
N SER A 190 18.13 -7.75 -5.52
CA SER A 190 18.88 -8.04 -4.29
C SER A 190 18.10 -8.84 -3.24
N LEU A 191 16.78 -8.92 -3.38
CA LEU A 191 15.87 -9.50 -2.40
C LEU A 191 15.36 -10.88 -2.81
N LEU A 192 15.23 -11.11 -4.12
CA LEU A 192 14.55 -12.27 -4.64
C LEU A 192 15.48 -13.49 -4.71
N PRO A 193 15.04 -14.66 -4.22
CA PRO A 193 15.85 -15.87 -4.27
C PRO A 193 16.12 -16.28 -5.73
N HIS A 194 17.40 -16.52 -6.07
CA HIS A 194 17.83 -16.95 -7.41
C HIS A 194 17.19 -18.28 -7.85
N GLU A 195 16.78 -19.14 -6.92
CA GLU A 195 16.29 -20.50 -7.19
C GLU A 195 14.76 -20.65 -7.22
N ALA A 196 13.97 -19.61 -6.90
CA ALA A 196 12.52 -19.74 -6.81
C ALA A 196 11.83 -19.71 -8.20
N ALA A 197 12.10 -20.68 -9.05
CA ALA A 197 11.54 -20.79 -10.40
C ALA A 197 10.24 -21.59 -10.41
N ARG A 198 9.14 -20.98 -9.95
CA ARG A 198 7.81 -21.41 -10.40
C ARG A 198 7.38 -20.59 -11.62
N PRO A 199 6.73 -21.20 -12.63
CA PRO A 199 6.26 -20.48 -13.81
C PRO A 199 5.12 -19.50 -13.46
N TRP A 200 5.11 -18.34 -14.13
CA TRP A 200 4.06 -17.32 -14.03
C TRP A 200 2.93 -17.61 -15.04
N PRO A 201 1.64 -17.41 -14.71
CA PRO A 201 1.11 -16.93 -13.43
C PRO A 201 0.99 -18.04 -12.37
N LEU A 202 1.31 -17.71 -11.12
CA LEU A 202 1.06 -18.58 -9.98
C LEU A 202 -0.40 -18.43 -9.54
N ARG A 203 -1.28 -19.28 -10.08
CA ARG A 203 -2.68 -19.32 -9.60
C ARG A 203 -2.75 -20.04 -8.27
N ARG A 204 -3.42 -19.44 -7.28
CA ARG A 204 -3.69 -20.11 -6.00
C ARG A 204 -4.80 -21.15 -6.20
N ALA A 205 -4.86 -22.13 -5.30
CA ALA A 205 -5.90 -23.15 -5.37
C ALA A 205 -7.27 -22.47 -5.26
N VAL A 206 -8.06 -22.54 -6.34
CA VAL A 206 -9.43 -22.03 -6.35
C VAL A 206 -10.29 -23.00 -5.53
N PRO A 207 -11.14 -22.52 -4.61
CA PRO A 207 -12.08 -23.38 -3.90
C PRO A 207 -12.89 -24.21 -4.90
N THR A 208 -12.90 -25.53 -4.72
CA THR A 208 -13.56 -26.47 -5.65
C THR A 208 -15.08 -26.35 -5.63
N ILE A 209 -15.66 -25.62 -4.67
CA ILE A 209 -17.10 -25.44 -4.50
C ILE A 209 -17.41 -23.95 -4.61
N GLY A 210 -18.19 -23.56 -5.62
CA GLY A 210 -18.77 -22.21 -5.73
C GLY A 210 -18.66 -21.54 -7.09
N PHE A 211 -17.68 -21.92 -7.93
CA PHE A 211 -17.48 -21.32 -9.25
C PHE A 211 -17.64 -22.37 -10.35
N GLY A 212 -18.90 -22.69 -10.67
CA GLY A 212 -19.19 -23.31 -11.95
C GLY A 212 -18.80 -22.35 -13.06
N ARG A 213 -17.84 -22.72 -13.91
CA ARG A 213 -17.58 -22.01 -15.15
C ARG A 213 -18.87 -22.04 -15.96
N SER A 214 -19.50 -20.88 -16.19
CA SER A 214 -20.47 -20.76 -17.28
C SER A 214 -19.73 -21.09 -18.58
N ALA A 215 -20.26 -22.08 -19.30
CA ALA A 215 -19.76 -22.56 -20.58
C ALA A 215 -19.86 -21.51 -21.67
#